data_AF-A0A7I7L5E6-F1
#
_entry.id   AF-A0A7I7L5E6-F1
#
_cell.length_a   1.000
_cell.length_b   1.000
_cell.length_c   1.000
_cell.angle_alpha   90.00
_cell.angle_beta   90.00
_cell.angle_gamma   90.00
#
_symmetry.space_group_name_H-M   'P 1'
#
loop_
_entity.id
_entity.type
_entity.pdbx_description
1 polymer ?
#
loop_
_entity_poly.entity_id
_entity_poly.type
_entity_poly.pdbx_seq_one_letter_code
_entity_poly.pdbx_strand_id
1 'polypeptide(L)'
;MEGLQARKEDITKGVTYTNAAASSIADLLSQARPPLAKTVQETDRASAIVLTDHEYFDNLINTLPDAYQALSRQGIYGDFFSFYLCDVVLKLNGRGGQPVYVKVAGQPTGRCAPR
;
A
#
# COMPACT_ATOMS: atom_id res chain seq x y z
N MET A 1 46.08 -43.49 -34.86
CA MET A 1 44.75 -42.86 -34.73
C MET A 1 44.17 -43.32 -33.42
N GLU A 2 44.21 -42.48 -32.39
CA GLU A 2 43.51 -42.77 -31.13
C GLU A 2 42.00 -42.61 -31.37
N GLY A 3 41.29 -43.74 -31.33
CA GLY A 3 39.86 -43.82 -31.58
C GLY A 3 39.03 -43.62 -30.31
N LEU A 4 37.72 -43.83 -30.43
CA LEU A 4 36.71 -43.66 -29.37
C LEU A 4 37.07 -44.37 -28.04
N GLN A 5 37.75 -45.51 -28.10
CA GLN A 5 38.27 -46.26 -26.95
C GLN A 5 39.20 -45.42 -26.06
N ALA A 6 40.09 -44.61 -26.66
CA ALA A 6 41.04 -43.78 -25.92
C ALA A 6 40.41 -42.53 -25.29
N ARG A 7 39.20 -42.13 -25.73
CA ARG A 7 38.50 -40.89 -25.30
C ARG A 7 37.28 -41.17 -24.40
N LYS A 8 37.11 -42.40 -23.94
CA LYS A 8 35.96 -42.83 -23.13
C LYS A 8 35.76 -41.96 -21.88
N GLU A 9 36.85 -41.60 -21.20
CA GLU A 9 36.81 -40.79 -19.99
C GLU A 9 36.36 -39.35 -20.28
N ASP A 10 36.93 -38.70 -21.30
CA ASP A 10 36.54 -37.34 -21.70
C ASP A 10 35.06 -37.26 -22.08
N ILE A 11 34.57 -38.24 -22.84
CA ILE A 11 33.15 -38.29 -23.26
C ILE A 11 32.26 -38.49 -22.04
N THR A 12 32.62 -39.40 -21.13
CA THR A 12 31.85 -39.64 -19.90
C THR A 12 31.80 -38.41 -19.01
N LYS A 13 32.95 -37.71 -18.86
CA LYS A 13 33.04 -36.45 -18.11
C LYS A 13 32.20 -35.37 -18.78
N GLY A 14 32.30 -35.20 -20.10
CA GLY A 14 31.51 -34.24 -20.85
C GLY A 14 30.00 -34.43 -20.64
N VAL A 15 29.51 -35.66 -20.81
CA VAL A 15 28.10 -36.00 -20.56
C VAL A 15 27.69 -35.72 -19.12
N THR A 16 28.52 -36.08 -18.14
CA THR A 16 28.25 -35.82 -16.72
C THR A 16 28.14 -34.32 -16.42
N TYR A 17 29.06 -33.51 -16.96
CA TYR A 17 29.02 -32.06 -16.77
C TYR A 17 27.81 -31.43 -17.44
N THR A 18 27.45 -31.86 -18.65
CA THR A 18 26.23 -31.40 -19.33
C THR A 18 24.99 -31.75 -18.51
N ASN A 19 24.92 -32.96 -17.95
CA ASN A 19 23.82 -33.37 -17.08
C ASN A 19 23.74 -32.51 -15.80
N ALA A 20 24.88 -32.23 -15.17
CA ALA A 20 24.93 -31.37 -13.98
C ALA A 20 24.49 -29.92 -14.29
N ALA A 21 24.92 -29.37 -15.44
CA ALA A 21 24.49 -28.04 -15.89
C ALA A 21 22.99 -27.98 -16.22
N ALA A 22 22.45 -29.03 -16.84
CA ALA A 22 21.02 -29.13 -17.10
C ALA A 22 20.21 -29.21 -15.78
N SER A 23 20.70 -29.98 -14.81
CA SER A 23 20.08 -30.07 -13.48
C SER A 23 20.08 -28.73 -12.76
N SER A 24 21.19 -27.98 -12.76
CA SER A 24 21.26 -26.70 -12.06
C SER A 24 20.30 -25.65 -12.64
N ILE A 25 20.10 -25.65 -13.96
CA ILE A 25 19.11 -24.78 -14.61
C ILE A 25 17.69 -25.23 -14.25
N ALA A 26 17.42 -26.53 -14.26
CA ALA A 26 16.12 -27.07 -13.86
C ALA A 26 15.79 -26.74 -12.40
N ASP A 27 16.77 -26.87 -11.50
CA ASP A 27 16.65 -26.54 -10.08
C ASP A 27 16.42 -25.04 -9.87
N LEU A 28 17.15 -24.18 -10.59
CA LEU A 28 16.93 -22.74 -10.57
C LEU A 28 15.51 -22.38 -11.02
N LEU A 29 15.04 -22.99 -12.10
CA LEU A 29 13.71 -22.73 -12.63
C LEU A 29 12.61 -23.24 -11.69
N SER A 30 12.83 -24.40 -11.06
CA SER A 30 11.94 -24.97 -10.05
C SER A 30 11.80 -24.05 -8.84
N GLN A 31 12.90 -23.42 -8.41
CA GLN A 31 12.90 -22.46 -7.31
C GLN A 31 12.32 -21.09 -7.68
N ALA A 32 12.59 -20.60 -8.90
CA ALA A 32 12.20 -19.26 -9.31
C ALA A 32 10.73 -19.16 -9.74
N ARG A 33 10.16 -20.20 -10.37
CA ARG A 33 8.78 -20.14 -10.92
C ARG A 33 7.70 -19.89 -9.85
N PRO A 34 7.66 -20.60 -8.70
CA PRO A 34 6.62 -20.39 -7.71
C PRO A 34 6.53 -18.95 -7.16
N PRO A 35 7.62 -18.31 -6.69
CA PRO A 35 7.54 -16.93 -6.21
C PRO A 35 7.18 -15.95 -7.32
N LEU A 36 7.66 -16.14 -8.56
CA LEU A 36 7.26 -15.29 -9.70
C LEU A 36 5.76 -15.39 -10.00
N ALA A 37 5.21 -16.62 -10.06
CA ALA A 37 3.79 -16.83 -10.28
C ALA A 37 2.94 -16.18 -9.17
N LYS A 38 3.38 -16.31 -7.92
CA LYS A 38 2.72 -15.67 -6.78
C LYS A 38 2.76 -14.15 -6.90
N THR A 39 3.92 -13.55 -7.19
CA THR A 39 4.05 -12.10 -7.34
C THR A 39 3.11 -11.56 -8.41
N VAL A 40 3.00 -12.24 -9.56
CA VAL A 40 2.06 -11.85 -10.62
C VAL A 40 0.62 -11.87 -10.11
N GLN A 41 0.19 -12.95 -9.45
CA GLN A 41 -1.17 -13.07 -8.92
C GLN A 41 -1.48 -12.02 -7.85
N GLU A 42 -0.55 -11.76 -6.94
CA GLU A 42 -0.75 -10.78 -5.87
C GLU A 42 -0.74 -9.34 -6.39
N THR A 43 0.08 -9.06 -7.42
CA THR A 43 0.11 -7.76 -8.09
C THR A 43 -1.21 -7.51 -8.81
N ASP A 44 -1.71 -8.49 -9.57
CA ASP A 44 -3.01 -8.43 -10.23
C ASP A 44 -4.14 -8.18 -9.22
N ARG A 45 -4.15 -8.91 -8.10
CA ARG A 45 -5.11 -8.72 -7.02
C ARG A 45 -5.08 -7.30 -6.44
N ALA A 46 -3.89 -6.78 -6.13
CA ALA A 46 -3.75 -5.44 -5.57
C ALA A 46 -4.19 -4.35 -6.58
N SER A 47 -3.76 -4.47 -7.83
CA SER A 47 -4.14 -3.53 -8.90
C SER A 47 -5.63 -3.57 -9.20
N ALA A 48 -6.27 -4.74 -9.17
CA ALA A 48 -7.72 -4.87 -9.37
C ALA A 48 -8.53 -4.16 -8.28
N ILE A 49 -8.09 -4.23 -7.01
CA ILE A 49 -8.74 -3.51 -5.91
C ILE A 49 -8.68 -2.01 -6.13
N VAL A 50 -7.49 -1.49 -6.47
CA VAL A 50 -7.30 -0.05 -6.75
C VAL A 50 -8.14 0.38 -7.96
N LEU A 51 -8.18 -0.42 -9.02
CA LEU A 51 -8.95 -0.09 -10.23
C LEU A 51 -10.46 -0.09 -9.97
N THR A 52 -10.96 -1.02 -9.16
CA THR A 52 -12.40 -1.11 -8.82
C THR A 52 -12.87 0.15 -8.11
N ASP A 53 -12.06 0.69 -7.20
CA ASP A 53 -12.37 1.89 -6.42
C ASP A 53 -11.50 3.10 -6.84
N HIS A 54 -11.19 3.23 -8.14
CA HIS A 54 -10.22 4.21 -8.62
C HIS A 54 -10.59 5.66 -8.30
N GLU A 55 -11.88 6.03 -8.39
CA GLU A 55 -12.32 7.41 -8.04
C GLU A 55 -12.05 7.75 -6.58
N TYR A 56 -12.28 6.79 -5.67
CA TYR A 56 -11.97 6.94 -4.25
C TYR A 56 -10.46 7.02 -4.04
N PHE A 57 -9.69 6.12 -4.66
CA PHE A 57 -8.24 6.10 -4.53
C PHE A 57 -7.60 7.39 -5.06
N ASP A 58 -8.04 7.88 -6.21
CA ASP A 58 -7.61 9.15 -6.79
C ASP A 58 -7.96 10.33 -5.89
N ASN A 59 -9.18 10.38 -5.34
CA ASN A 59 -9.55 11.42 -4.39
C ASN A 59 -8.68 11.36 -3.12
N LEU A 60 -8.43 10.15 -2.60
CA LEU A 60 -7.60 9.93 -1.42
C LEU A 60 -6.19 10.44 -1.63
N ILE A 61 -5.48 10.01 -2.68
CA ILE A 61 -4.09 10.43 -2.91
C ILE A 61 -3.94 11.94 -3.17
N ASN A 62 -4.97 12.57 -3.76
CA ASN A 62 -4.99 14.01 -3.99
C ASN A 62 -5.28 14.83 -2.73
N THR A 63 -6.05 14.29 -1.78
CA THR A 63 -6.48 15.04 -0.58
C THR A 63 -5.71 14.69 0.69
N LEU A 64 -5.06 13.51 0.72
CA LEU A 64 -4.33 13.01 1.89
C LEU A 64 -3.19 13.94 2.34
N PRO A 65 -2.37 14.53 1.44
CA PRO A 65 -1.31 15.45 1.86
C PRO A 65 -1.84 16.66 2.62
N ASP A 66 -2.92 17.27 2.13
CA ASP A 66 -3.55 18.44 2.77
C ASP A 66 -4.09 18.09 4.16
N ALA A 67 -4.73 16.92 4.29
CA ALA A 67 -5.22 16.43 5.57
C ALA A 67 -4.07 16.20 6.56
N TYR A 68 -2.96 15.61 6.11
CA TYR A 68 -1.78 15.37 6.94
C TYR A 68 -1.09 16.68 7.35
N GLN A 69 -1.03 17.66 6.45
CA GLN A 69 -0.49 18.98 6.76
C GLN A 69 -1.35 19.71 7.80
N ALA A 70 -2.68 19.63 7.66
CA ALA A 70 -3.61 20.20 8.64
C ALA A 70 -3.46 19.53 10.01
N LEU A 71 -3.29 18.21 10.07
CA LEU A 71 -3.06 17.47 11.30
C LEU A 71 -1.70 17.79 11.93
N SER A 72 -0.63 17.79 11.14
CA SER A 72 0.73 18.10 11.61
C SER A 72 0.80 19.49 12.23
N ARG A 73 0.18 20.50 11.61
CA ARG A 73 0.12 21.87 12.15
C ARG A 73 -0.57 21.94 13.51
N GLN A 74 -1.62 21.14 13.71
CA GLN A 74 -2.35 21.13 14.98
C GLN A 74 -1.61 20.32 16.05
N GLY A 75 -0.93 19.24 15.64
CA GLY A 75 -0.20 18.32 16.51
C GLY A 75 1.21 18.76 16.92
N ILE A 76 1.62 20.01 16.64
CA ILE A 76 2.94 20.55 17.03
C ILE A 76 3.21 20.39 18.53
N TYR A 77 2.16 20.40 19.35
CA TYR A 77 2.27 20.30 20.80
C TYR A 77 2.24 18.85 21.33
N GLY A 78 2.02 17.86 20.47
CA GLY A 78 2.13 16.43 20.78
C GLY A 78 0.91 15.84 21.47
N ASP A 79 0.57 16.31 22.67
CA ASP A 79 -0.46 15.74 23.55
C ASP A 79 -1.82 16.48 23.50
N PHE A 80 -1.85 17.69 22.94
CA PHE A 80 -3.09 18.44 22.71
C PHE A 80 -3.04 19.27 21.43
N PHE A 81 -4.23 19.64 20.94
CA PHE A 81 -4.35 20.58 19.84
C PHE A 81 -4.51 22.01 20.37
N SER A 82 -3.65 22.91 19.91
CA SER A 82 -3.67 24.34 20.31
C SER A 82 -4.66 25.17 19.48
N PHE A 83 -5.92 24.74 19.40
CA PHE A 83 -6.99 25.55 18.80
C PHE A 83 -8.00 26.02 19.84
N TYR A 84 -8.57 27.20 19.61
CA TYR A 84 -9.62 27.78 20.45
C TYR A 84 -10.99 27.56 19.81
N LEU A 85 -11.91 26.95 20.54
CA LEU A 85 -13.26 26.67 20.06
C LEU A 85 -14.17 27.86 20.36
N CYS A 86 -14.58 28.57 19.30
CA CYS A 86 -15.55 29.65 19.43
C CYS A 86 -16.98 29.14 19.63
N ASP A 87 -17.34 28.07 18.93
CA ASP A 87 -18.63 27.42 18.98
C ASP A 87 -18.45 25.90 18.86
N VAL A 88 -19.28 25.15 19.59
CA VAL A 88 -19.38 23.70 19.49
C VAL A 88 -20.83 23.36 19.16
N VAL A 89 -21.05 22.73 18.00
CA VAL A 89 -22.37 22.36 17.50
C VAL A 89 -22.40 20.86 17.20
N LEU A 90 -23.40 20.17 17.70
CA LEU A 90 -23.65 18.76 17.40
C LEU A 90 -24.69 18.64 16.30
N LYS A 91 -24.35 17.89 15.25
CA LYS A 91 -25.29 17.47 14.21
C LYS A 91 -25.86 16.12 14.58
N LEU A 92 -27.17 16.06 14.77
CA LEU A 92 -27.91 14.87 15.17
C LEU A 92 -28.93 14.51 14.08
N ASN A 93 -29.29 13.24 13.99
CA ASN A 93 -30.38 12.80 13.13
C ASN A 93 -31.70 12.97 13.90
N GLY A 94 -32.50 13.94 13.49
CA GLY A 94 -33.84 14.16 14.00
C GLY A 94 -34.85 13.16 13.46
N ARG A 95 -36.13 13.40 13.79
CA ARG A 95 -37.23 12.54 13.33
C ARG A 95 -37.29 12.50 11.79
N GLY A 96 -37.30 11.30 11.22
CA GLY A 96 -37.31 11.10 9.77
C GLY A 96 -35.95 11.26 9.08
N GLY A 97 -34.84 11.26 9.83
CA GLY A 97 -33.48 11.34 9.27
C GLY A 97 -33.02 12.76 8.91
N GLN A 98 -33.83 13.78 9.22
CA GLN A 98 -33.48 15.17 8.94
C GLN A 98 -32.39 15.66 9.92
N PRO A 99 -31.37 16.37 9.44
CA PRO A 99 -30.29 16.86 10.31
C PRO A 99 -30.80 17.97 11.24
N VAL A 100 -30.59 17.79 12.53
CA VAL A 100 -30.86 18.79 13.59
C VAL A 100 -29.53 19.23 14.17
N TYR A 101 -29.33 20.54 14.32
CA TYR A 101 -28.11 21.13 14.86
C TYR A 101 -28.37 21.67 16.27
N VAL A 102 -27.66 21.14 17.26
CA VAL A 102 -27.77 21.55 18.67
C VAL A 102 -26.48 22.26 19.07
N LYS A 103 -26.59 23.53 19.47
CA LYS A 103 -25.45 24.29 19.98
C LYS A 103 -25.15 23.85 21.42
N VAL A 104 -23.94 23.37 21.67
CA VAL A 104 -23.49 22.86 22.97
C VAL A 104 -22.81 23.96 23.79
N ALA A 105 -21.92 24.72 23.16
CA ALA A 105 -21.18 25.80 23.80
C ALA A 105 -20.86 26.88 22.77
N GLY A 106 -20.70 28.11 23.24
CA GLY A 106 -20.28 29.23 22.40
C GLY A 106 -19.86 30.46 23.18
N GLN A 107 -18.89 31.21 22.68
CA GLN A 107 -18.43 32.46 23.28
C GLN A 107 -18.80 33.66 22.39
N PRO A 108 -19.69 34.58 22.84
CA PRO A 108 -20.14 35.72 22.02
C PRO A 108 -19.20 36.94 22.07
N THR A 109 -18.15 36.92 22.88
CA THR A 109 -17.26 38.07 23.13
C THR A 109 -15.77 37.70 23.00
N GLY A 110 -14.87 38.68 23.12
CA GLY A 110 -13.43 38.45 23.09
C GLY A 110 -12.94 37.95 21.72
N ARG A 111 -12.18 36.84 21.69
CA ARG A 111 -11.60 36.27 20.46
C ARG A 111 -12.63 35.88 19.39
N CYS A 112 -13.87 35.63 19.80
CA CYS A 112 -14.95 35.16 18.94
C CYS A 112 -16.03 36.23 18.71
N ALA A 113 -15.77 37.49 19.09
CA ALA A 113 -16.69 38.58 18.82
C ALA A 113 -16.91 38.74 17.30
N PRO A 114 -18.16 38.94 16.83
CA PRO A 114 -18.45 39.15 15.41
C PRO A 114 -17.68 40.34 14.85
N ARG A 115 -17.24 40.26 13.59
CA ARG A 115 -16.65 41.37 12.83
C ARG A 115 -17.61 41.85 11.75
#